data_AF-A0A3M1CA36-F1
#
_entry.id   AF-A0A3M1CA36-F1
#
_cell.length_a   1.000
_cell.length_b   1.000
_cell.length_c   1.000
_cell.angle_alpha   90.00
_cell.angle_beta   90.00
_cell.angle_gamma   90.00
#
_symmetry.space_group_name_H-M   'P 1'
#
loop_
_entity.id
_entity.type
_entity.pdbx_description
1 polymer ?
#
loop_
_entity_poly.entity_id
_entity_poly.type
_entity_poly.pdbx_seq_one_letter_code
_entity_poly.pdbx_strand_id
1 'polypeptide(L)'
;VHIEHGNMHEAANRFDPRKFFLKKNLPEPILNLPFGSHFFLEFVLKIKAKHPHVDKVRPFPLMVRWSLINETFFTLKQMLGLVWYFIRTIFVKDPLRSWSFQRILKVLLESAVFPDLSEAARRILKDPRVNVVIFGHTHVYQYRQFGKNKEYFNTGTWTELTSLDVASLGKITKLTYVALEYPEEGGSPRGRLYEWKGYHKVKDDVAV
;
A
#
# COMPACT_ATOMS: atom_id res chain seq x y z
N VAL A 1 -4.64 -19.29 -10.49
CA VAL A 1 -4.82 -17.99 -9.80
C VAL A 1 -3.48 -17.58 -9.23
N HIS A 2 -3.12 -16.30 -9.27
CA HIS A 2 -1.93 -15.75 -8.62
C HIS A 2 -2.37 -14.81 -7.50
N ILE A 3 -1.88 -15.03 -6.28
CA ILE A 3 -2.22 -14.23 -5.10
C ILE A 3 -0.92 -13.83 -4.41
N GLU A 4 -0.75 -12.53 -4.17
CA GLU A 4 0.36 -12.01 -3.38
C GLU A 4 -0.01 -10.65 -2.79
N HIS A 5 0.82 -10.12 -1.88
CA HIS A 5 0.53 -8.84 -1.24
C HIS A 5 0.66 -7.65 -2.23
N GLY A 6 1.67 -7.67 -3.11
CA GLY A 6 1.90 -6.63 -4.13
C GLY A 6 3.06 -5.67 -3.82
N ASN A 7 3.57 -5.65 -2.58
CA ASN A 7 4.70 -4.81 -2.15
C ASN A 7 5.99 -5.04 -2.96
N MET A 8 6.17 -6.23 -3.54
CA MET A 8 7.33 -6.57 -4.36
C MET A 8 7.40 -5.80 -5.69
N HIS A 9 6.31 -5.16 -6.10
CA HIS A 9 6.24 -4.35 -7.32
C HIS A 9 6.54 -2.86 -7.11
N GLU A 10 6.73 -2.43 -5.86
CA GLU A 10 7.11 -1.06 -5.51
C GLU A 10 8.57 -1.00 -5.07
N ALA A 11 9.39 -0.12 -5.66
CA ALA A 11 10.81 -0.08 -5.33
C ALA A 11 11.09 0.22 -3.86
N ALA A 12 10.23 1.00 -3.20
CA ALA A 12 10.37 1.36 -1.80
C ALA A 12 10.14 0.19 -0.85
N ASN A 13 9.22 -0.73 -1.18
CA ASN A 13 8.73 -1.78 -0.28
C ASN A 13 9.12 -3.21 -0.71
N ARG A 14 9.90 -3.33 -1.78
CA ARG A 14 10.41 -4.60 -2.29
C ARG A 14 11.57 -5.14 -1.44
N PHE A 15 11.44 -6.39 -1.01
CA PHE A 15 12.52 -7.15 -0.36
C PHE A 15 13.53 -7.69 -1.38
N ASP A 16 14.75 -7.96 -0.92
CA ASP A 16 15.73 -8.75 -1.66
C ASP A 16 15.58 -10.24 -1.32
N PRO A 17 15.04 -11.07 -2.23
CA PRO A 17 14.80 -12.49 -1.94
C PRO A 17 16.09 -13.29 -1.71
N ARG A 18 17.25 -12.77 -2.15
CA ARG A 18 18.54 -13.41 -1.92
C ARG A 18 19.13 -13.06 -0.55
N LYS A 19 18.56 -12.05 0.13
CA LYS A 19 19.10 -11.51 1.38
C LYS A 19 17.99 -11.00 2.29
N PHE A 20 17.14 -11.92 2.76
CA PHE A 20 16.10 -11.60 3.74
C PHE A 20 16.65 -11.20 5.11
N PHE A 21 17.80 -11.75 5.51
CA PHE A 21 18.38 -11.50 6.83
C PHE A 21 19.77 -10.89 6.75
N LEU A 22 20.06 -9.94 7.62
CA LEU A 22 21.40 -9.44 7.89
C LEU A 22 22.00 -10.27 9.03
N LYS A 23 23.16 -10.90 8.78
CA LYS A 23 23.84 -11.78 9.75
C LYS A 23 25.23 -11.27 10.17
N LYS A 24 25.82 -10.36 9.38
CA LYS A 24 27.21 -9.92 9.58
C LYS A 24 27.27 -8.87 10.67
N ASN A 25 28.17 -9.05 11.65
CA ASN A 25 28.42 -8.12 12.75
C ASN A 25 27.19 -7.85 13.64
N LEU A 26 26.35 -8.86 13.85
CA LEU A 26 25.17 -8.78 14.70
C LEU A 26 25.12 -9.98 15.67
N PRO A 27 24.65 -9.79 16.91
CA PRO A 27 24.51 -10.87 17.88
C PRO A 27 23.48 -11.92 17.43
N GLU A 28 22.47 -11.49 16.68
CA GLU A 28 21.45 -12.34 16.09
C GLU A 28 21.07 -11.86 14.67
N PRO A 29 20.62 -12.77 13.77
CA PRO A 29 20.11 -12.38 12.46
C PRO A 29 18.90 -11.45 12.58
N ILE A 30 18.95 -10.29 11.93
CA ILE A 30 17.80 -9.37 11.85
C ILE A 30 17.23 -9.33 10.43
N LEU A 31 15.96 -8.92 10.32
CA LEU A 31 15.30 -8.76 9.02
C LEU A 31 15.91 -7.60 8.23
N ASN A 32 16.25 -7.85 6.97
CA ASN A 32 16.73 -6.84 6.02
C ASN A 32 15.52 -6.05 5.47
N LEU A 33 15.11 -5.03 6.21
CA LEU A 33 13.94 -4.23 5.88
C LEU A 33 14.16 -3.37 4.62
N PRO A 34 13.13 -3.20 3.78
CA PRO A 34 13.21 -2.32 2.63
C PRO A 34 13.19 -0.85 3.07
N PHE A 35 13.57 0.05 2.17
CA PHE A 35 13.64 1.49 2.43
C PHE A 35 12.34 2.04 3.03
N GLY A 36 11.19 1.66 2.47
CA GLY A 36 9.87 2.14 2.89
C GLY A 36 9.57 1.82 4.35
N SER A 37 10.02 0.67 4.86
CA SER A 37 9.86 0.31 6.27
C SER A 37 10.67 1.22 7.20
N HIS A 38 11.92 1.53 6.86
CA HIS A 38 12.72 2.47 7.64
C HIS A 38 12.18 3.89 7.58
N PHE A 39 11.76 4.35 6.39
CA PHE A 39 11.09 5.63 6.24
C PHE A 39 9.84 5.71 7.11
N PHE A 40 9.04 4.64 7.12
CA PHE A 40 7.86 4.57 7.96
C PHE A 40 8.21 4.66 9.44
N LEU A 41 9.15 3.85 9.93
CA LEU A 41 9.53 3.80 11.34
C LEU A 41 10.18 5.11 11.84
N GLU A 42 11.04 5.72 11.02
CA GLU A 42 11.86 6.84 11.47
C GLU A 42 11.24 8.21 11.23
N PHE A 43 10.35 8.31 10.25
CA PHE A 43 9.71 9.57 9.87
C PHE A 43 8.20 9.52 10.05
N VAL A 44 7.50 8.64 9.32
CA VAL A 44 6.03 8.62 9.31
C VAL A 44 5.46 8.29 10.68
N LEU A 45 6.03 7.35 11.42
CA LEU A 45 5.54 6.94 12.73
C LEU A 45 5.61 8.08 13.76
N LYS A 46 6.63 8.95 13.67
CA LYS A 46 6.74 10.15 14.52
C LYS A 46 5.66 11.18 14.22
N ILE A 47 5.29 11.31 12.94
CA ILE A 47 4.14 12.14 12.53
C ILE A 47 2.85 11.52 13.07
N LYS A 48 2.66 10.20 12.88
CA LYS A 48 1.49 9.46 13.34
C LYS A 48 1.28 9.51 14.85
N ALA A 49 2.34 9.60 15.64
CA ALA A 49 2.24 9.77 17.08
C ALA A 49 1.47 11.03 17.48
N LYS A 50 1.46 12.06 16.63
CA LYS A 50 0.70 13.30 16.82
C LYS A 50 -0.55 13.37 15.94
N HIS A 51 -0.48 12.85 14.72
CA HIS A 51 -1.56 12.84 13.73
C HIS A 51 -1.80 11.42 13.21
N PRO A 52 -2.53 10.56 13.96
CA PRO A 52 -2.67 9.13 13.64
C PRO A 52 -3.36 8.82 12.31
N HIS A 53 -4.00 9.82 11.70
CA HIS A 53 -4.78 9.70 10.47
C HIS A 53 -3.98 10.01 9.18
N VAL A 54 -2.76 10.55 9.28
CA VAL A 54 -1.99 11.06 8.12
C VAL A 54 -1.78 10.04 6.99
N ASP A 55 -1.71 8.75 7.32
CA ASP A 55 -1.55 7.67 6.34
C ASP A 55 -2.88 7.12 5.80
N LYS A 56 -4.00 7.54 6.38
CA LYS A 56 -5.37 7.09 6.07
C LYS A 56 -6.17 8.10 5.25
N VAL A 57 -5.65 9.31 5.04
CA VAL A 57 -6.30 10.31 4.19
C VAL A 57 -5.91 10.08 2.72
N ARG A 58 -6.90 10.16 1.83
CA ARG A 58 -6.76 10.00 0.38
C ARG A 58 -7.63 11.02 -0.34
N PRO A 59 -7.26 11.47 -1.55
CA PRO A 59 -5.94 11.40 -2.16
C PRO A 59 -4.91 12.23 -1.36
N PHE A 60 -3.69 11.73 -1.22
CA PHE A 60 -2.62 12.41 -0.47
C PHE A 60 -2.31 13.84 -0.94
N PRO A 61 -2.32 14.18 -2.25
CA PRO A 61 -2.11 15.57 -2.68
C PRO A 61 -3.15 16.54 -2.11
N LEU A 62 -4.41 16.12 -2.00
CA LEU A 62 -5.46 16.95 -1.41
C LEU A 62 -5.26 17.11 0.10
N MET A 63 -4.80 16.05 0.78
CA MET A 63 -4.44 16.14 2.19
C MET A 63 -3.31 17.15 2.41
N VAL A 64 -2.23 17.10 1.62
CA VAL A 64 -1.11 18.05 1.73
C VAL A 64 -1.59 19.49 1.50
N ARG A 65 -2.43 19.73 0.49
CA ARG A 65 -3.01 21.07 0.24
C ARG A 65 -3.86 21.55 1.42
N TRP A 66 -4.72 20.68 1.95
CA TRP A 66 -5.55 21.00 3.12
C TRP A 66 -4.69 21.31 4.35
N SER A 67 -3.65 20.51 4.62
CA SER A 67 -2.74 20.70 5.74
C SER A 67 -1.87 21.95 5.59
N LEU A 68 -1.50 22.36 4.37
CA LEU A 68 -0.80 23.64 4.15
C LEU A 68 -1.65 24.86 4.51
N ILE A 69 -2.98 24.78 4.36
CA ILE A 69 -3.90 25.88 4.69
C ILE A 69 -4.28 25.85 6.18
N ASN A 70 -4.59 24.68 6.72
CA ASN A 70 -5.15 24.54 8.08
C ASN A 70 -4.09 24.25 9.15
N GLU A 71 -2.97 23.63 8.78
CA GLU A 71 -1.88 23.23 9.67
C GLU A 71 -0.53 23.69 9.10
N THR A 72 -0.43 24.93 8.63
CA THR A 72 0.68 25.43 7.82
C THR A 72 2.05 25.19 8.45
N PHE A 73 2.26 25.64 9.69
CA PHE A 73 3.55 25.52 10.37
C PHE A 73 3.95 24.06 10.63
N PHE A 74 2.98 23.23 10.99
CA PHE A 74 3.21 21.80 11.17
C PHE A 74 3.62 21.15 9.85
N THR A 75 2.89 21.42 8.78
CA THR A 75 3.12 20.86 7.45
C THR A 75 4.47 21.29 6.90
N LEU A 76 4.81 22.58 6.98
CA LEU A 76 6.13 23.09 6.56
C LEU A 76 7.26 22.45 7.37
N LYS A 77 7.10 22.32 8.68
CA LYS A 77 8.07 21.62 9.53
C LYS A 77 8.26 20.16 9.11
N GLN A 78 7.18 19.44 8.78
CA GLN A 78 7.30 18.06 8.30
C GLN A 78 7.91 17.99 6.90
N MET A 79 7.61 18.93 6.00
CA MET A 79 8.24 18.99 4.66
C MET A 79 9.75 19.23 4.77
N LEU A 80 10.18 20.17 5.62
CA LEU A 80 11.60 20.38 5.90
C LEU A 80 12.23 19.15 6.57
N GLY A 81 11.51 18.51 7.49
CA GLY A 81 11.94 17.25 8.12
C GLY A 81 12.08 16.10 7.13
N LEU A 82 11.22 16.04 6.11
CA LEU A 82 11.27 15.05 5.03
C LEU A 82 12.52 15.27 4.16
N VAL A 83 12.77 16.51 3.75
CA VAL A 83 13.98 16.88 3.00
C VAL A 83 15.22 16.52 3.82
N TRP A 84 15.23 16.86 5.11
CA TRP A 84 16.32 16.52 6.03
C TRP A 84 16.51 15.01 6.19
N TYR A 85 15.43 14.23 6.26
CA TYR A 85 15.50 12.77 6.32
C TYR A 85 16.19 12.19 5.08
N PHE A 86 15.84 12.67 3.88
CA PHE A 86 16.47 12.21 2.64
C PHE A 86 17.94 12.61 2.55
N ILE A 87 18.28 13.87 2.90
CA ILE A 87 19.67 14.34 2.99
C ILE A 87 20.45 13.43 3.93
N ARG A 88 19.97 13.23 5.16
CA ARG A 88 20.62 12.36 6.15
C ARG A 88 20.78 10.93 5.64
N THR A 89 19.77 10.37 4.97
CA THR A 89 19.82 9.00 4.45
C THR A 89 20.85 8.84 3.33
N ILE A 90 21.09 9.88 2.54
CA ILE A 90 22.12 9.87 1.48
C ILE A 90 23.53 9.95 2.08
N PHE A 91 23.73 10.76 3.13
CA PHE A 91 25.06 11.02 3.70
C PHE A 91 25.47 10.07 4.84
N VAL A 92 24.52 9.49 5.57
CA VAL A 92 24.81 8.57 6.69
C VAL A 92 24.97 7.15 6.16
N LYS A 93 26.20 6.65 6.17
CA LYS A 93 26.50 5.23 5.87
C LYS A 93 26.13 4.38 7.08
N ASP A 94 25.00 3.69 7.01
CA ASP A 94 24.61 2.69 7.99
C ASP A 94 24.79 1.28 7.37
N PRO A 95 25.61 0.39 7.95
CA PRO A 95 25.79 -0.97 7.44
C PRO A 95 24.51 -1.82 7.45
N LEU A 96 23.51 -1.43 8.24
CA LEU A 96 22.17 -2.01 8.25
C LEU A 96 21.27 -1.42 7.15
N ARG A 97 21.65 -0.28 6.56
CA ARG A 97 20.92 0.43 5.48
C ARG A 97 21.76 0.48 4.21
N SER A 98 21.87 -0.65 3.51
CA SER A 98 22.66 -0.74 2.28
C SER A 98 21.89 -0.26 1.05
N TRP A 99 21.33 0.96 1.06
CA TRP A 99 20.64 1.50 -0.11
C TRP A 99 21.58 2.36 -0.95
N SER A 100 21.66 2.04 -2.24
CA SER A 100 22.37 2.89 -3.19
C SER A 100 21.58 4.18 -3.43
N PHE A 101 22.30 5.28 -3.67
CA PHE A 101 21.71 6.56 -4.08
C PHE A 101 20.72 6.40 -5.25
N GLN A 102 21.04 5.53 -6.20
CA GLN A 102 20.15 5.17 -7.33
C GLN A 102 18.79 4.62 -6.88
N ARG A 103 18.75 3.79 -5.82
CA ARG A 103 17.49 3.27 -5.28
C ARG A 103 16.69 4.37 -4.57
N ILE A 104 17.35 5.27 -3.84
CA ILE A 104 16.68 6.41 -3.19
C ILE A 104 16.06 7.33 -4.24
N LEU A 105 16.81 7.65 -5.31
CA LEU A 105 16.31 8.47 -6.41
C LEU A 105 15.14 7.80 -7.14
N LYS A 106 15.23 6.49 -7.39
CA LYS A 106 14.13 5.71 -7.97
C LYS A 106 12.89 5.75 -7.08
N VAL A 107 13.04 5.61 -5.76
CA VAL A 107 11.93 5.72 -4.81
C VAL A 107 11.33 7.12 -4.84
N LEU A 108 12.14 8.18 -4.85
CA LEU A 108 11.64 9.56 -4.95
C LEU A 108 10.82 9.78 -6.23
N LEU A 109 11.32 9.27 -7.37
CA LEU A 109 10.63 9.36 -8.66
C LEU A 109 9.33 8.54 -8.71
N GLU A 110 9.32 7.34 -8.13
CA GLU A 110 8.13 6.48 -8.05
C GLU A 110 7.13 6.97 -6.99
N SER A 111 7.58 7.66 -5.94
CA SER A 111 6.75 8.13 -4.81
C SER A 111 5.81 9.29 -5.14
N ALA A 112 5.99 9.94 -6.29
CA ALA A 112 5.17 11.07 -6.72
C ALA A 112 3.75 10.67 -7.16
N VAL A 113 3.50 9.37 -7.36
CA VAL A 113 2.21 8.84 -7.78
C VAL A 113 1.97 7.56 -6.98
N PHE A 114 0.84 7.46 -6.27
CA PHE A 114 0.46 6.21 -5.61
C PHE A 114 0.62 5.02 -6.58
N PRO A 115 1.23 3.91 -6.16
CA PRO A 115 1.56 2.83 -7.09
C PRO A 115 0.27 2.18 -7.62
N ASP A 116 -0.03 2.41 -8.89
CA ASP A 116 -1.01 1.61 -9.62
C ASP A 116 -0.38 0.25 -9.94
N LEU A 117 -0.76 -0.76 -9.17
CA LEU A 117 -0.28 -2.13 -9.37
C LEU A 117 -0.91 -2.81 -10.61
N SER A 118 -1.82 -2.14 -11.34
CA SER A 118 -2.45 -2.66 -12.55
C SER A 118 -1.44 -3.16 -13.58
N GLU A 119 -0.36 -2.42 -13.84
CA GLU A 119 0.65 -2.84 -14.83
C GLU A 119 1.52 -4.00 -14.33
N ALA A 120 1.74 -4.10 -13.02
CA ALA A 120 2.35 -5.28 -12.43
C ALA A 120 1.45 -6.52 -12.61
N ALA A 121 0.16 -6.39 -12.31
CA ALA A 121 -0.81 -7.46 -12.52
C ALA A 121 -0.92 -7.86 -13.98
N ARG A 122 -0.94 -6.88 -14.90
CA ARG A 122 -0.96 -7.12 -16.35
C ARG A 122 0.23 -7.93 -16.82
N ARG A 123 1.44 -7.68 -16.28
CA ARG A 123 2.63 -8.47 -16.59
C ARG A 123 2.51 -9.92 -16.13
N ILE A 124 1.95 -10.17 -14.95
CA ILE A 124 1.71 -11.53 -14.44
C ILE A 124 0.64 -12.25 -15.29
N LEU A 125 -0.42 -11.55 -15.69
CA LEU A 125 -1.50 -12.08 -16.54
C LEU A 125 -1.05 -12.47 -17.96
N LYS A 126 0.17 -12.09 -18.38
CA LYS A 126 0.77 -12.59 -19.63
C LYS A 126 1.09 -14.09 -19.55
N ASP A 127 1.27 -14.66 -18.35
CA ASP A 127 1.42 -16.11 -18.20
C ASP A 127 0.09 -16.79 -18.57
N PRO A 128 0.09 -17.71 -19.55
CA PRO A 128 -1.14 -18.38 -19.99
C PRO A 128 -1.81 -19.20 -18.88
N ARG A 129 -1.06 -19.61 -17.84
CA ARG A 129 -1.56 -20.38 -16.69
C ARG A 129 -2.29 -19.51 -15.67
N VAL A 130 -2.13 -18.18 -15.73
CA VAL A 130 -2.68 -17.24 -14.74
C VAL A 130 -3.81 -16.42 -15.35
N ASN A 131 -5.02 -16.64 -14.85
CA ASN A 131 -6.22 -15.95 -15.34
C ASN A 131 -6.77 -14.91 -14.37
N VAL A 132 -6.42 -15.02 -13.09
CA VAL A 132 -6.82 -14.11 -12.04
C VAL A 132 -5.57 -13.74 -11.23
N VAL A 133 -5.33 -12.44 -11.05
CA VAL A 133 -4.31 -11.87 -10.16
C VAL A 133 -5.00 -11.11 -9.04
N ILE A 134 -4.64 -11.42 -7.79
CA ILE A 134 -5.17 -10.73 -6.61
C ILE A 134 -4.00 -10.12 -5.85
N PHE A 135 -4.06 -8.80 -5.65
CA PHE A 135 -3.12 -8.03 -4.81
C PHE A 135 -3.81 -7.36 -3.62
N GLY A 136 -2.99 -6.82 -2.72
CA GLY A 136 -3.38 -5.85 -1.70
C GLY A 136 -2.45 -4.63 -1.77
N HIS A 137 -1.78 -4.31 -0.65
CA HIS A 137 -0.71 -3.31 -0.53
C HIS A 137 -1.11 -1.83 -0.70
N THR A 138 -1.89 -1.47 -1.73
CA THR A 138 -2.27 -0.06 -1.99
C THR A 138 -3.33 0.47 -1.03
N HIS A 139 -4.02 -0.43 -0.32
CA HIS A 139 -5.20 -0.15 0.52
C HIS A 139 -6.39 0.43 -0.25
N VAL A 140 -6.39 0.35 -1.59
CA VAL A 140 -7.48 0.79 -2.45
C VAL A 140 -8.02 -0.42 -3.19
N TYR A 141 -9.29 -0.76 -2.93
CA TYR A 141 -9.92 -1.86 -3.63
C TYR A 141 -10.09 -1.50 -5.12
N GLN A 142 -9.86 -2.48 -5.98
CA GLN A 142 -9.86 -2.25 -7.43
C GLN A 142 -10.26 -3.53 -8.15
N TYR A 143 -10.98 -3.38 -9.26
CA TYR A 143 -11.20 -4.44 -10.23
C TYR A 143 -10.80 -3.92 -11.61
N ARG A 144 -10.09 -4.75 -12.37
CA ARG A 144 -9.75 -4.45 -13.76
C ARG A 144 -9.73 -5.72 -14.59
N GLN A 145 -10.37 -5.66 -15.76
CA GLN A 145 -10.33 -6.72 -16.75
C GLN A 145 -9.35 -6.34 -17.86
N PHE A 146 -8.39 -7.22 -18.15
CA PHE A 146 -7.38 -7.01 -19.19
C PHE A 146 -7.63 -7.80 -20.47
N GLY A 147 -8.57 -8.75 -20.44
CA GLY A 147 -8.95 -9.57 -21.58
C GLY A 147 -9.95 -10.66 -21.20
N LYS A 148 -10.27 -11.54 -22.15
CA LYS A 148 -11.13 -12.70 -21.91
C LYS A 148 -10.47 -13.59 -20.85
N ASN A 149 -11.14 -13.76 -19.70
CA ASN A 149 -10.64 -14.51 -18.54
C ASN A 149 -9.27 -14.02 -18.00
N LYS A 150 -8.98 -12.71 -18.10
CA LYS A 150 -7.78 -12.10 -17.49
C LYS A 150 -8.21 -10.96 -16.58
N GLU A 151 -8.25 -11.25 -15.27
CA GLU A 151 -8.81 -10.36 -14.26
C GLU A 151 -7.76 -9.99 -13.21
N TYR A 152 -7.80 -8.74 -12.78
CA TYR A 152 -7.01 -8.22 -11.67
C TYR A 152 -7.93 -7.65 -10.60
N PHE A 153 -7.66 -8.04 -9.36
CA PHE A 153 -8.33 -7.52 -8.18
C PHE A 153 -7.30 -6.96 -7.19
N ASN A 154 -7.63 -5.83 -6.57
CA ASN A 154 -7.02 -5.39 -5.33
C ASN A 154 -8.06 -5.50 -4.22
N THR A 155 -7.75 -6.21 -3.14
CA THR A 155 -8.68 -6.40 -2.02
C THR A 155 -8.90 -5.12 -1.20
N GLY A 156 -8.04 -4.11 -1.35
CA GLY A 156 -8.10 -2.89 -0.55
C GLY A 156 -7.70 -3.10 0.91
N THR A 157 -8.39 -2.42 1.82
CA THR A 157 -8.16 -2.51 3.27
C THR A 157 -9.48 -2.53 4.04
N TRP A 158 -9.48 -3.19 5.20
CA TRP A 158 -10.59 -3.15 6.17
C TRP A 158 -10.43 -2.03 7.20
N THR A 159 -9.35 -1.25 7.11
CA THR A 159 -9.16 -0.08 7.96
C THR A 159 -9.96 1.12 7.43
N GLU A 160 -10.52 1.92 8.33
CA GLU A 160 -11.14 3.20 7.97
C GLU A 160 -10.14 4.11 7.22
N LEU A 161 -10.60 4.67 6.09
CA LEU A 161 -9.91 5.70 5.32
C LEU A 161 -10.73 6.99 5.34
N THR A 162 -10.08 8.13 5.18
CA THR A 162 -10.77 9.41 4.99
C THR A 162 -10.54 9.89 3.56
N SER A 163 -11.62 10.03 2.80
CA SER A 163 -11.56 10.59 1.45
C SER A 163 -11.81 12.09 1.48
N LEU A 164 -10.98 12.83 0.73
CA LEU A 164 -11.14 14.24 0.40
C LEU A 164 -11.61 14.44 -1.04
N ASP A 165 -11.88 13.35 -1.77
CA ASP A 165 -12.49 13.41 -3.08
C ASP A 165 -13.98 13.76 -2.97
N VAL A 166 -14.47 14.68 -3.80
CA VAL A 166 -15.84 15.20 -3.71
C VAL A 166 -16.89 14.10 -3.83
N ALA A 167 -16.65 13.07 -4.66
CA ALA A 167 -17.61 11.99 -4.86
C ALA A 167 -17.71 11.02 -3.66
N SER A 168 -16.75 11.07 -2.74
CA SER A 168 -16.65 10.13 -1.62
C SER A 168 -16.26 10.77 -0.30
N LEU A 169 -16.42 12.10 -0.18
CA LEU A 169 -15.93 12.92 0.93
C LEU A 169 -16.39 12.37 2.29
N GLY A 170 -15.43 12.14 3.19
CA GLY A 170 -15.68 11.64 4.53
C GLY A 170 -15.01 10.30 4.84
N LYS A 171 -15.46 9.64 5.90
CA LYS A 171 -14.93 8.34 6.34
C LYS A 171 -15.49 7.21 5.48
N ILE A 172 -14.61 6.32 5.03
CA ILE A 172 -14.94 5.15 4.22
C ILE A 172 -14.41 3.92 4.94
N THR A 173 -15.31 2.98 5.25
CA THR A 173 -14.99 1.65 5.74
C THR A 173 -15.73 0.64 4.88
N LYS A 174 -15.01 0.01 3.94
CA LYS A 174 -15.54 -1.07 3.12
C LYS A 174 -14.77 -2.34 3.42
N LEU A 175 -15.47 -3.37 3.90
CA LEU A 175 -14.87 -4.63 4.30
C LEU A 175 -14.76 -5.55 3.08
N THR A 176 -13.91 -5.17 2.13
CA THR A 176 -13.81 -5.80 0.81
C THR A 176 -13.01 -7.09 0.81
N TYR A 177 -13.45 -8.08 0.04
CA TYR A 177 -12.77 -9.36 -0.13
C TYR A 177 -12.99 -9.91 -1.54
N VAL A 178 -12.12 -10.80 -2.01
CA VAL A 178 -12.30 -11.49 -3.29
C VAL A 178 -12.75 -12.92 -3.04
N ALA A 179 -13.88 -13.31 -3.63
CA ALA A 179 -14.33 -14.69 -3.70
C ALA A 179 -13.88 -15.32 -5.03
N LEU A 180 -13.40 -16.56 -4.97
CA LEU A 180 -13.01 -17.34 -6.13
C LEU A 180 -13.98 -18.51 -6.31
N GLU A 181 -14.67 -18.53 -7.44
CA GLU A 181 -15.60 -19.59 -7.84
C GLU A 181 -14.89 -20.55 -8.79
N TYR A 182 -14.82 -21.83 -8.45
CA TYR A 182 -14.27 -22.89 -9.29
C TYR A 182 -15.42 -23.67 -9.95
N PRO A 183 -15.57 -23.65 -11.29
CA PRO A 183 -16.63 -24.40 -11.97
C PRO A 183 -16.50 -25.91 -11.76
N GLU A 184 -17.62 -26.59 -11.49
CA GLU A 184 -17.67 -28.05 -11.28
C GLU A 184 -17.27 -28.85 -12.53
N GLU A 185 -17.68 -28.37 -13.71
CA GLU A 185 -17.40 -29.01 -15.01
C GLU A 185 -15.93 -28.87 -15.47
N GLY A 186 -15.07 -28.31 -14.62
CA GLY A 186 -13.71 -27.93 -14.98
C GLY A 186 -13.68 -26.60 -15.74
N GLY A 187 -12.68 -25.77 -15.46
CA GLY A 187 -12.57 -24.46 -16.07
C GLY A 187 -11.65 -23.52 -15.32
N SER A 188 -11.46 -22.31 -15.87
CA SER A 188 -10.73 -21.27 -15.15
C SER A 188 -11.58 -20.73 -14.00
N PRO A 189 -11.01 -20.56 -12.80
CA PRO A 189 -11.71 -19.93 -11.69
C PRO A 189 -12.08 -18.48 -12.03
N ARG A 190 -13.21 -18.01 -11.50
CA ARG A 190 -13.69 -16.63 -11.64
C ARG A 190 -13.57 -15.89 -10.32
N GLY A 191 -13.05 -14.67 -10.38
CA GLY A 191 -12.96 -13.80 -9.21
C GLY A 191 -14.13 -12.83 -9.13
N ARG A 192 -14.59 -12.52 -7.92
CA ARG A 192 -15.55 -11.44 -7.66
C ARG A 192 -15.11 -10.65 -6.44
N LEU A 193 -15.08 -9.33 -6.55
CA LEU A 193 -14.80 -8.42 -5.44
C LEU A 193 -16.11 -8.07 -4.74
N TYR A 194 -16.22 -8.51 -3.48
CA TYR A 194 -17.38 -8.30 -2.63
C TYR A 194 -17.07 -7.35 -1.49
N GLU A 195 -18.13 -6.81 -0.90
CA GLU A 195 -18.08 -6.09 0.37
C GLU A 195 -18.84 -6.93 1.41
N TRP A 196 -18.20 -7.24 2.54
CA TRP A 196 -18.84 -7.91 3.65
C TRP A 196 -19.69 -6.90 4.44
N LYS A 197 -20.99 -7.19 4.56
CA LYS A 197 -21.99 -6.33 5.24
C LYS A 197 -22.35 -6.80 6.65
N GLY A 198 -21.57 -7.70 7.24
CA GLY A 198 -21.90 -8.28 8.54
C GLY A 198 -22.91 -9.41 8.45
N TYR A 199 -23.44 -9.79 9.61
CA TYR A 199 -24.61 -10.67 9.70
C TYR A 199 -25.86 -9.84 9.46
N HIS A 200 -26.79 -10.36 8.66
CA HIS A 200 -28.09 -9.73 8.48
C HIS A 200 -28.84 -9.72 9.82
N LYS A 201 -29.05 -8.53 10.38
CA LYS A 201 -29.93 -8.35 11.54
C LYS A 201 -31.32 -7.96 11.02
N VAL A 202 -32.32 -8.76 11.36
CA VAL A 202 -33.71 -8.55 10.91
C VAL A 202 -34.37 -7.38 11.66
N LYS A 203 -33.84 -7.00 12.83
CA LYS A 203 -34.35 -5.92 13.68
C LYS A 203 -33.18 -5.17 14.33
N ASP A 204 -33.34 -3.86 14.50
CA ASP A 204 -32.45 -3.00 15.29
C ASP A 204 -33.21 -2.47 16.50
N ASP A 205 -32.53 -2.34 17.64
CA ASP A 205 -33.08 -1.71 18.84
C ASP A 205 -33.03 -0.19 18.68
N VAL A 206 -34.20 0.45 18.78
CA VAL A 206 -34.37 1.89 18.54
C VAL A 206 -34.13 2.72 19.81
N ALA A 207 -33.96 2.07 20.97
CA ALA A 207 -33.64 2.73 22.23
C ALA A 207 -32.79 1.81 23.12
N VAL A 208 -31.71 2.35 23.66
CA VAL A 208 -30.94 1.84 24.81
C VAL A 208 -31.09 2.86 25.93
#